data_AF-A0A971KDS7-F1
#
_entry.id   AF-A0A971KDS7-F1
#
_cell.length_a   1.000
_cell.length_b   1.000
_cell.length_c   1.000
_cell.angle_alpha   90.00
_cell.angle_beta   90.00
_cell.angle_gamma   90.00
#
_symmetry.space_group_name_H-M   'P 1'
#
loop_
_entity.id
_entity.type
_entity.pdbx_description
1 polymer ?
#
loop_
_entity_poly.entity_id
_entity_poly.type
_entity_poly.pdbx_seq_one_letter_code
_entity_poly.pdbx_strand_id
1 'polypeptide(L)' 'MHIYRDNIDKDLGISHISDKVLIEILDDMGRGLIYDYLLFGKDVTYEIFLDRLKFYLEIIND' A
#
# COMPACT_ATOMS: atom_id res chain seq x y z
N MET A 1 10.98 -7.03 -7.43
CA MET A 1 10.70 -5.79 -6.67
C MET A 1 10.28 -4.62 -7.56
N HIS A 2 10.78 -4.47 -8.79
CA HIS A 2 10.42 -3.31 -9.63
C HIS A 2 8.97 -3.28 -10.17
N ILE A 3 8.37 -4.42 -10.50
CA ILE A 3 7.08 -4.45 -11.20
C ILE A 3 5.93 -3.84 -10.39
N TYR A 4 5.85 -4.09 -9.07
CA TYR A 4 4.78 -3.50 -8.26
C TYR A 4 5.03 -2.01 -8.03
N ARG A 5 6.29 -1.59 -7.90
CA ARG A 5 6.65 -0.18 -7.69
C ARG A 5 6.23 0.69 -8.87
N ASP A 6 6.52 0.24 -10.09
CA ASP A 6 6.20 1.02 -11.30
C ASP A 6 4.68 1.20 -11.48
N ASN A 7 3.88 0.23 -11.05
CA ASN A 7 2.42 0.34 -11.09
C ASN A 7 1.92 1.32 -10.02
N ILE A 8 2.40 1.18 -8.78
CA ILE A 8 2.02 2.08 -7.68
C ILE A 8 2.45 3.52 -7.97
N ASP A 9 3.65 3.73 -8.54
CA ASP A 9 4.16 5.07 -8.86
C ASP A 9 3.33 5.79 -9.93
N LYS A 10 2.80 5.05 -10.91
CA LYS A 10 1.88 5.63 -11.91
C LYS A 10 0.60 6.18 -11.27
N ASP A 11 0.11 5.51 -10.24
CA ASP A 11 -1.17 5.85 -9.61
C ASP A 11 -1.01 6.86 -8.45
N LEU A 12 0.11 6.80 -7.71
CA LEU A 12 0.32 7.56 -6.48
C LEU A 12 1.52 8.52 -6.49
N GLY A 13 2.38 8.50 -7.51
CA GLY A 13 3.51 9.43 -7.63
C GLY A 13 4.58 9.27 -6.53
N ILE A 14 4.87 8.03 -6.13
CA ILE A 14 5.77 7.68 -5.03
C ILE A 14 7.27 7.63 -5.39
N SER A 15 7.66 8.17 -6.54
CA SER A 15 9.06 8.21 -7.02
C SER A 15 10.06 8.74 -6.00
N HIS A 16 9.62 9.65 -5.12
CA HIS A 16 10.41 10.24 -4.03
C HIS A 16 10.55 9.34 -2.78
N ILE A 17 9.74 8.28 -2.66
CA ILE A 17 9.73 7.38 -1.52
C ILE A 17 10.78 6.28 -1.71
N SER A 18 11.67 6.08 -0.74
CA SER A 18 12.67 5.01 -0.81
C SER A 18 12.03 3.62 -0.82
N ASP A 19 12.68 2.66 -1.48
CA ASP A 19 12.20 1.27 -1.52
C ASP A 19 12.04 0.66 -0.12
N LYS A 20 12.94 0.98 0.80
CA LYS A 20 12.87 0.48 2.18
C LYS A 20 11.58 0.93 2.87
N VAL A 21 11.27 2.23 2.80
CA VAL A 21 10.04 2.80 3.40
C VAL A 21 8.81 2.19 2.74
N LEU A 22 8.81 2.07 1.41
CA LEU A 22 7.70 1.46 0.69
C LEU A 22 7.45 0.01 1.14
N ILE A 23 8.50 -0.79 1.31
CA ILE A 23 8.37 -2.19 1.79
C ILE A 23 7.80 -2.22 3.20
N GLU A 24 8.30 -1.39 4.11
CA GLU A 24 7.81 -1.32 5.49
C GLU A 24 6.31 -1.00 5.55
N ILE A 25 5.84 -0.05 4.73
CA ILE A 25 4.42 0.30 4.61
C ILE A 25 3.62 -0.88 4.04
N LEU A 26 4.09 -1.48 2.95
CA LEU A 26 3.39 -2.59 2.29
C LEU A 26 3.27 -3.81 3.20
N ASP A 27 4.30 -4.11 4.00
CA ASP A 27 4.27 -5.20 4.97
C ASP A 27 3.24 -4.96 6.08
N ASP A 28 3.12 -3.72 6.56
CA ASP A 28 2.15 -3.40 7.61
C ASP A 28 0.71 -3.37 7.09
N MET A 29 0.49 -2.65 5.99
CA MET A 29 -0.80 -2.59 5.32
C MET A 29 -1.26 -3.98 4.86
N GLY A 30 -0.35 -4.80 4.32
CA GLY A 30 -0.65 -6.14 3.81
C GLY A 30 -1.20 -7.07 4.89
N ARG A 31 -0.69 -6.99 6.13
CA ARG A 31 -1.25 -7.73 7.27
C ARG A 31 -2.69 -7.32 7.56
N GLY A 32 -2.97 -6.03 7.56
CA GLY A 32 -4.32 -5.49 7.77
C GLY A 32 -5.30 -5.94 6.70
N LEU A 33 -4.91 -5.90 5.42
CA LEU A 33 -5.72 -6.37 4.30
C LEU A 33 -6.03 -7.87 4.39
N ILE A 34 -5.04 -8.68 4.77
CA ILE A 34 -5.24 -10.12 5.01
C ILE A 34 -6.23 -10.36 6.15
N TYR A 35 -6.14 -9.61 7.25
CA TYR A 35 -7.10 -9.73 8.35
C TYR A 35 -8.51 -9.32 7.94
N ASP A 36 -8.65 -8.26 7.15
CA ASP A 36 -9.96 -7.85 6.64
C ASP A 36 -10.62 -8.92 5.78
N TYR A 37 -9.83 -9.59 4.95
CA TYR A 37 -10.31 -10.71 4.16
C TYR A 37 -10.64 -11.92 5.04
N LEU A 38 -9.69 -12.40 5.84
CA LEU A 38 -9.82 -13.66 6.59
C LEU A 38 -10.81 -13.58 7.75
N LEU A 39 -10.88 -12.45 8.46
CA LEU A 39 -11.71 -12.31 9.66
C LEU A 39 -13.08 -11.73 9.36
N PHE A 40 -13.18 -10.85 8.36
CA PHE A 40 -14.41 -10.10 8.08
C PHE A 40 -15.01 -10.40 6.70
N GLY A 41 -14.39 -11.25 5.88
CA GLY A 41 -14.88 -11.61 4.55
C GLY A 41 -14.92 -10.42 3.58
N LYS A 42 -14.11 -9.39 3.82
CA LYS A 42 -14.07 -8.20 2.97
C LYS A 42 -13.11 -8.44 1.82
N ASP A 43 -13.62 -8.40 0.60
CA ASP A 43 -12.77 -8.43 -0.58
C ASP A 43 -11.88 -7.19 -0.65
N VAL A 44 -10.64 -7.39 -1.10
CA VAL A 44 -9.66 -6.33 -1.29
C VAL A 44 -9.46 -6.12 -2.78
N THR A 45 -9.99 -5.01 -3.29
CA THR A 45 -9.75 -4.58 -4.68
C THR A 45 -8.47 -3.78 -4.79
N TYR A 46 -8.00 -3.57 -6.01
CA TYR A 46 -6.83 -2.72 -6.27
C TYR A 46 -7.07 -1.27 -5.83
N GLU A 47 -8.29 -0.74 -5.99
CA GLU A 47 -8.66 0.61 -5.54
C GLU A 47 -8.59 0.72 -4.00
N ILE A 48 -9.13 -0.27 -3.27
CA ILE A 48 -9.03 -0.31 -1.79
C ILE A 48 -7.56 -0.37 -1.35
N PHE A 49 -6.73 -1.13 -2.08
CA PHE A 49 -5.30 -1.19 -1.84
C PHE A 49 -4.65 0.18 -2.01
N LEU A 50 -4.94 0.90 -3.11
CA LEU A 50 -4.38 2.22 -3.38
C LEU A 50 -4.83 3.26 -2.34
N ASP A 51 -6.10 3.26 -1.96
CA ASP A 51 -6.64 4.18 -0.95
C ASP A 51 -5.96 3.99 0.41
N ARG A 52 -5.76 2.74 0.83
CA ARG A 52 -5.03 2.46 2.07
C ARG A 52 -3.57 2.85 1.97
N LEU A 53 -2.91 2.52 0.85
CA LEU A 53 -1.51 2.85 0.66
C LEU A 53 -1.30 4.37 0.71
N LYS A 54 -2.19 5.13 0.07
CA LYS A 54 -2.19 6.59 0.12
C LYS A 54 -2.34 7.11 1.55
N PHE A 55 -3.25 6.54 2.34
CA PHE A 55 -3.40 6.92 3.75
C PHE A 55 -2.11 6.71 4.57
N TYR A 56 -1.43 5.57 4.41
CA TYR A 56 -0.15 5.32 5.09
C TYR A 56 0.94 6.30 4.63
N LEU A 57 0.98 6.62 3.33
CA LEU A 57 1.95 7.58 2.77
C LEU A 57 1.72 9.00 3.27
N GLU A 58 0.46 9.41 3.46
CA GLU A 58 0.11 10.72 4.03
C GLU A 58 0.55 10.83 5.49
N ILE A 59 0.35 9.79 6.30
CA ILE A 59 0.78 9.76 7.71
C ILE A 59 2.30 9.92 7.87
N ILE A 60 3.09 9.39 6.93
CA ILE A 60 4.56 9.43 7.00
C ILE A 60 5.14 10.77 6.53
N ASN A 61 4.36 11.55 5.77
CA ASN A 61 4.79 12.84 5.23
C ASN A 61 4.44 14.06 6.12
N ASP A 62 3.74 13.85 7.25
CA ASP A 62 3.50 14.82 8.33
C ASP A 62 4.53 14.67 9.47
#